data_AF-A0AA38U4I3-F1
#
_entry.id   AF-A0AA38U4I3-F1
#
_cell.length_a   1.000
_cell.length_b   1.000
_cell.length_c   1.000
_cell.angle_alpha   90.00
_cell.angle_beta   90.00
_cell.angle_gamma   90.00
#
_symmetry.space_group_name_H-M   'P 1'
#
loop_
_entity.id
_entity.type
_entity.pdbx_description
1 polymer ?
#
loop_
_entity_poly.entity_id
_entity_poly.type
_entity_poly.pdbx_seq_one_letter_code
_entity_poly.pdbx_strand_id
1 'polypeptide(L)' 'LLSVTCDNASANMAMLEELADHIPGFLGKQMHVQCIAHTVNLTAKGVLQPFE' A
#
# COMPACT_ATOMS: atom_id res chain seq x y z
N LEU A 1 15.77 4.48 -6.55
CA LEU A 1 14.32 4.72 -6.33
C LEU A 1 14.00 4.40 -4.88
N LEU A 2 13.35 5.31 -4.15
CA LEU A 2 12.79 5.03 -2.83
C LEU A 2 11.50 4.22 -3.03
N SER A 3 11.38 3.04 -2.40
CA SER A 3 10.08 2.39 -2.28
C SER A 3 9.28 3.07 -1.17
N VAL A 4 7.96 3.13 -1.34
CA VAL A 4 7.05 3.75 -0.36
C VAL A 4 6.25 2.64 0.29
N THR A 5 6.36 2.54 1.62
CA THR A 5 5.58 1.56 2.39
C THR A 5 4.33 2.20 2.97
N CYS A 6 3.15 1.79 2.50
CA CYS A 6 1.87 2.25 3.02
C CYS A 6 0.82 1.14 2.92
N ASP A 7 -0.31 1.27 3.60
CA ASP A 7 -1.43 0.33 3.46
C ASP A 7 -2.15 0.52 2.11
N ASN A 8 -3.11 -0.37 1.80
CA ASN A 8 -3.89 -0.31 0.56
C ASN A 8 -5.16 0.56 0.68
N ALA A 9 -5.20 1.52 1.61
CA ALA A 9 -6.31 2.46 1.68
C ALA A 9 -6.34 3.31 0.40
N SER A 10 -7.55 3.62 -0.07
CA SER A 10 -7.76 4.38 -1.31
C SER A 10 -7.03 5.73 -1.31
N ALA A 11 -6.95 6.41 -0.17
CA ALA A 11 -6.20 7.66 -0.01
C ALA A 11 -4.69 7.47 -0.24
N ASN A 12 -4.12 6.37 0.24
CA ASN A 12 -2.70 6.06 0.06
C ASN A 12 -2.39 5.65 -1.38
N MET A 13 -3.34 4.99 -2.05
CA MET A 13 -3.23 4.71 -3.48
C MET A 13 -3.27 5.99 -4.33
N ALA A 14 -4.14 6.95 -4.00
CA ALA A 14 -4.22 8.24 -4.67
C ALA A 14 -2.95 9.07 -4.43
N MET A 15 -2.41 9.06 -3.21
CA MET A 15 -1.13 9.71 -2.89
C MET A 15 0.01 9.21 -3.78
N LEU A 16 0.09 7.90 -4.05
CA LEU A 16 1.13 7.32 -4.91
C LEU A 16 0.99 7.74 -6.37
N GLU A 17 -0.23 8.00 -6.85
CA GLU A 17 -0.48 8.52 -8.20
C GLU A 17 -0.04 9.98 -8.31
N GLU A 18 -0.43 10.82 -7.36
CA GLU A 18 0.00 12.23 -7.31
C GLU A 18 1.54 12.35 -7.18
N LEU A 19 2.17 11.49 -6.38
CA LEU A 19 3.63 11.48 -6.27
C LEU A 19 4.34 11.13 -7.59
N ALA A 20 3.69 10.36 -8.49
CA ALA A 20 4.26 10.03 -9.79
C ALA A 20 4.34 11.26 -10.71
N ASP A 21 3.38 12.18 -10.58
CA ASP A 21 3.33 13.41 -11.36
C ASP A 21 4.31 14.48 -10.82
N HIS A 22 4.60 14.44 -9.53
CA HIS A 22 5.47 15.43 -8.87
C HIS A 22 6.94 15.02 -8.76
N ILE A 23 7.26 13.72 -8.79
CA ILE A 23 8.63 13.22 -8.57
C ILE A 23 9.16 12.56 -9.85
N PRO A 24 10.12 13.21 -10.55
CA PRO A 24 10.73 12.65 -11.75
C PRO A 24 11.37 11.29 -11.46
N GLY A 25 10.90 10.25 -12.17
CA GLY A 25 11.38 8.88 -12.01
C GLY A 25 10.67 8.06 -10.92
N PHE A 26 9.69 8.62 -10.21
CA PHE A 26 8.85 7.84 -9.32
C PHE A 26 7.82 7.04 -10.12
N LEU A 27 7.87 5.71 -10.05
CA LEU A 27 7.01 4.82 -10.86
C LEU A 27 5.61 4.60 -10.24
N GLY A 28 5.15 5.55 -9.41
CA GLY A 28 3.82 5.54 -8.80
C GLY A 28 3.54 4.27 -8.01
N LYS A 29 2.45 3.57 -8.36
CA LYS A 29 2.04 2.29 -7.74
C LYS A 29 3.07 1.17 -7.87
N GLN A 30 3.96 1.20 -8.86
CA GLN A 30 5.07 0.23 -8.93
C GLN A 30 6.09 0.45 -7.80
N MET A 31 6.05 1.65 -7.20
CA MET A 31 6.69 2.12 -5.97
C MET A 31 6.22 1.47 -4.67
N HIS A 32 5.01 0.94 -4.70
CA HIS A 32 4.26 0.61 -3.51
C HIS A 32 4.73 -0.72 -2.93
N VAL A 33 5.23 -0.67 -1.70
CA VAL A 33 5.41 -1.85 -0.87
C VAL A 33 4.27 -1.86 0.13
N GLN A 34 3.49 -2.93 0.15
CA GLN A 34 2.43 -3.05 1.16
C GLN A 34 3.06 -3.13 2.55
N CYS A 35 2.50 -2.38 3.50
CA CYS A 35 2.93 -2.49 4.88
C CYS A 35 2.71 -3.92 5.39
N ILE A 36 3.80 -4.60 5.81
CA ILE A 36 3.76 -5.96 6.35
C ILE A 36 2.75 -6.07 7.51
N ALA A 37 2.60 -5.00 8.30
CA ALA A 37 1.61 -4.95 9.37
C ALA A 37 0.17 -5.06 8.84
N HIS A 38 -0.15 -4.46 7.70
CA HIS A 38 -1.47 -4.56 7.08
C HIS A 38 -1.72 -5.97 6.52
N THR A 39 -0.73 -6.57 5.86
CA THR A 39 -0.82 -7.96 5.37
C THR A 39 -1.03 -8.93 6.53
N VAL A 40 -0.25 -8.81 7.61
CA VAL A 40 -0.41 -9.64 8.81
C VAL A 40 -1.78 -9.43 9.45
N ASN A 41 -2.28 -8.19 9.53
CA ASN A 41 -3.60 -7.90 10.07
C ASN A 41 -4.74 -8.49 9.20
N LEU A 42 -4.62 -8.43 7.87
CA LEU A 42 -5.58 -9.09 6.96
C LEU A 42 -5.53 -10.61 7.09
N THR A 43 -4.33 -11.21 7.15
CA THR A 43 -4.17 -12.65 7.36
C THR A 43 -4.73 -13.08 8.71
N ALA A 44 -4.46 -12.33 9.78
CA ALA A 44 -5.01 -12.61 11.10
C ALA A 44 -6.55 -12.54 11.10
N LYS A 45 -7.14 -11.51 10.48
CA LYS A 45 -8.61 -11.42 10.32
C LYS A 45 -9.18 -12.60 9.51
N GLY A 46 -8.56 -12.96 8.39
CA GLY A 46 -9.01 -14.09 7.58
C GLY A 46 -8.90 -15.45 8.28
N VAL A 47 -7.93 -15.62 9.18
CA VAL A 47 -7.74 -16.87 9.96
C VAL A 47 -8.62 -16.90 11.21
N LEU A 48 -8.74 -15.78 11.92
CA LEU A 48 -9.45 -15.71 13.21
C LEU A 48 -10.95 -15.43 13.06
N GLN A 49 -11.36 -14.78 11.97
CA GLN A 49 -12.74 -14.37 11.70
C GLN A 49 -13.16 -14.71 10.25
N PRO A 50 -13.09 -15.99 9.83
CA PRO A 50 -13.36 -16.39 8.44
C PRO A 50 -14.82 -16.20 7.99
N PHE A 51 -15.74 -15.92 8.91
CA PHE A 51 -17.19 -15.86 8.64
C PHE A 51 -17.85 -14.55 9.10
N GLU A 52 -17.07 -13.51 9.40
CA GLU A 52 -17.61 -12.16 9.65
C GLU A 52 -17.84 -11.36 8.37
#